data_AF-A0A2E4HVD2-F1
#
_entry.id   AF-A0A2E4HVD2-F1
#
_cell.length_a   1.000
_cell.length_b   1.000
_cell.length_c   1.000
_cell.angle_alpha   90.00
_cell.angle_beta   90.00
_cell.angle_gamma   90.00
#
_symmetry.space_group_name_H-M   'P 1'
#
loop_
_entity.id
_entity.type
_entity.pdbx_description
1 polymer ?
#
loop_
_entity_poly.entity_id
_entity_poly.type
_entity_poly.pdbx_seq_one_letter_code
_entity_poly.pdbx_strand_id
1 'polypeptide(L)'
;MRIAYPNLWILLTAHLVLLAPTVQSFAHIQTEPISLNNPDMAWLEIVEDLASYEWNVDVLNNTRQPVRLRIIFDLLDDDDSPINRDEQNNPQDFVIISVEPNQTIPVKQQGSLSYDLAAEVITYQVRREILPSLH
;
A
#
# COMPACT_ATOMS: atom_id res chain seq x y z
N MET A 1 -42.89 -44.68 -51.62
CA MET A 1 -43.88 -43.58 -51.65
C MET A 1 -44.49 -43.54 -50.25
N ARG A 2 -44.29 -42.59 -49.35
CA ARG A 2 -43.84 -41.19 -49.37
C ARG A 2 -42.54 -40.99 -48.58
N ILE A 3 -41.76 -40.04 -49.06
CA ILE A 3 -40.54 -39.48 -48.46
C ILE A 3 -40.97 -38.62 -47.27
N ALA A 4 -40.44 -38.91 -46.08
CA ALA A 4 -40.52 -38.01 -44.94
C ALA A 4 -39.40 -36.98 -45.10
N TYR A 5 -39.78 -35.74 -45.38
CA TYR A 5 -38.84 -34.63 -45.50
C TYR A 5 -38.30 -34.25 -44.10
N PRO A 6 -36.99 -34.05 -43.97
CA PRO A 6 -36.39 -33.59 -42.72
C PRO A 6 -36.79 -32.14 -42.44
N ASN A 7 -36.86 -31.84 -41.14
CA ASN A 7 -37.30 -30.60 -40.55
C ASN A 7 -36.53 -29.39 -41.12
N LEU A 8 -37.29 -28.45 -41.69
CA LEU A 8 -36.85 -27.32 -42.50
C LEU A 8 -36.44 -26.13 -41.60
N TRP A 9 -35.51 -26.37 -40.67
CA TRP A 9 -34.97 -25.36 -39.76
C TRP A 9 -33.44 -25.28 -39.76
N ILE A 10 -32.79 -25.99 -40.68
CA ILE A 10 -31.41 -25.73 -41.07
C ILE A 10 -31.49 -24.83 -42.30
N LEU A 11 -30.84 -23.66 -42.25
CA LEU A 11 -30.75 -22.60 -43.27
C LEU A 11 -31.76 -21.44 -43.16
N LEU A 12 -31.66 -20.67 -42.08
CA LEU A 12 -31.46 -19.23 -42.22
C LEU A 12 -30.02 -18.92 -41.75
N THR A 13 -29.09 -18.80 -42.70
CA THR A 13 -28.45 -17.51 -43.03
C THR A 13 -27.78 -16.89 -41.81
N ALA A 14 -26.53 -17.24 -41.51
CA ALA A 14 -25.35 -16.60 -42.10
C ALA A 14 -25.37 -15.07 -41.97
N HIS A 15 -24.30 -14.54 -41.38
CA HIS A 15 -23.93 -13.13 -41.20
C HIS A 15 -24.43 -12.45 -39.92
N LEU A 16 -23.74 -12.74 -38.82
CA LEU A 16 -23.28 -11.68 -37.94
C LEU A 16 -21.95 -12.10 -37.29
N VAL A 17 -20.89 -12.08 -38.09
CA VAL A 17 -19.54 -11.81 -37.59
C VAL A 17 -19.55 -10.34 -37.19
N LEU A 18 -19.83 -10.07 -35.92
CA LEU A 18 -19.38 -8.84 -35.28
C LEU A 18 -18.61 -9.30 -34.05
N LEU A 19 -17.30 -9.43 -34.26
CA LEU A 19 -16.26 -8.91 -33.37
C LEU A 19 -16.79 -8.66 -31.95
N ALA A 20 -16.87 -9.71 -31.14
CA ALA A 20 -16.76 -9.49 -29.71
C ALA A 20 -15.38 -8.84 -29.55
N PRO A 21 -15.27 -7.59 -29.08
CA PRO A 21 -13.97 -7.13 -28.64
C PRO A 21 -13.55 -8.18 -27.62
N THR A 22 -12.42 -8.85 -27.89
CA THR A 22 -11.64 -9.41 -26.81
C THR A 22 -11.56 -8.27 -25.81
N VAL A 23 -12.31 -8.37 -24.72
CA VAL A 23 -12.02 -7.59 -23.53
C VAL A 23 -10.65 -8.13 -23.17
N GLN A 24 -9.61 -7.54 -23.78
CA GLN A 24 -8.30 -7.49 -23.20
C GLN A 24 -8.59 -6.81 -21.88
N SER A 25 -8.86 -7.64 -20.88
CA SER A 25 -8.57 -7.34 -19.51
C SER A 25 -7.07 -7.13 -19.53
N PHE A 26 -6.67 -5.92 -19.92
CA PHE A 26 -5.55 -5.29 -19.29
C PHE A 26 -5.97 -5.26 -17.83
N ALA A 27 -5.64 -6.34 -17.11
CA ALA A 27 -5.16 -6.17 -15.77
C ALA A 27 -3.92 -5.29 -15.91
N HIS A 28 -4.16 -3.99 -16.11
CA HIS A 28 -3.27 -2.99 -15.60
C HIS A 28 -3.41 -3.19 -14.10
N ILE A 29 -2.63 -4.15 -13.58
CA ILE A 29 -2.26 -4.17 -12.19
C ILE A 29 -1.64 -2.79 -12.05
N GLN A 30 -2.43 -1.82 -11.59
CA GLN A 30 -1.90 -0.60 -11.05
C GLN A 30 -1.16 -1.06 -9.80
N THR A 31 0.05 -1.58 -9.99
CA THR A 31 1.06 -1.56 -8.94
C THR A 31 1.15 -0.10 -8.55
N GLU A 32 0.72 0.20 -7.33
CA GLU A 32 0.73 1.55 -6.79
C GLU A 32 2.08 2.22 -7.12
N PRO A 33 2.11 3.52 -7.50
CA PRO A 33 3.34 4.20 -7.92
C PRO A 33 4.49 3.99 -6.93
N ILE A 34 4.14 3.99 -5.64
CA ILE A 34 5.00 3.56 -4.55
C ILE A 34 4.27 2.47 -3.80
N SER A 35 4.93 1.34 -3.57
CA SER A 35 4.42 0.26 -2.72
C SER A 35 5.25 0.16 -1.45
N LEU A 36 4.55 0.00 -0.32
CA LEU A 36 5.16 -0.32 0.97
C LEU A 36 4.98 -1.82 1.20
N ASN A 37 6.08 -2.55 1.31
CA ASN A 37 6.05 -3.96 1.68
C ASN A 37 6.39 -4.08 3.17
N ASN A 38 5.71 -5.00 3.85
CA ASN A 38 5.79 -5.18 5.30
C ASN A 38 5.59 -3.85 6.07
N PRO A 39 4.46 -3.14 5.86
CA PRO A 39 4.20 -1.89 6.59
C PRO A 39 3.94 -2.11 8.09
N ASP A 40 3.82 -3.37 8.52
CA ASP A 40 3.56 -3.71 9.91
C ASP A 40 4.77 -3.44 10.79
N MET A 41 4.50 -3.20 12.07
CA MET A 41 5.53 -3.03 13.07
C MET A 41 6.29 -4.35 13.27
N ALA A 42 7.62 -4.27 13.28
CA ALA A 42 8.45 -5.45 13.49
C ALA A 42 8.31 -5.97 14.92
N TRP A 43 8.22 -5.07 15.90
CA TRP A 43 7.83 -5.38 17.27
C TRP A 43 7.38 -4.14 18.03
N LEU A 44 6.47 -4.36 18.99
CA LEU A 44 6.04 -3.44 20.03
C LEU A 44 6.22 -4.15 21.36
N GLU A 45 7.04 -3.61 22.25
CA GLU A 45 7.19 -4.13 23.60
C GLU A 45 6.71 -3.07 24.58
N ILE A 46 5.71 -3.44 25.38
CA ILE A 46 5.19 -2.60 26.46
C ILE A 46 5.57 -3.32 27.76
N VAL A 47 6.60 -2.82 28.43
CA VAL A 47 7.07 -3.37 29.71
C VAL A 47 6.70 -2.41 30.81
N GLU A 48 5.81 -2.86 31.69
CA GLU A 48 5.15 -2.04 32.70
C GLU A 48 4.47 -0.86 31.99
N ASP A 49 5.24 0.21 31.85
CA ASP A 49 4.83 1.57 31.65
C ASP A 49 5.77 2.26 30.63
N LEU A 50 6.46 1.49 29.77
CA LEU A 50 7.31 2.00 28.70
C LEU A 50 7.04 1.21 27.44
N ALA A 51 6.63 1.89 26.36
CA ALA A 51 6.57 1.27 25.04
C ALA A 51 7.90 1.48 24.32
N SER A 52 8.51 0.42 23.83
CA SER A 52 9.60 0.47 22.85
C SER A 52 9.12 -0.22 21.57
N TYR A 53 9.55 0.27 20.42
CA TYR A 53 9.06 -0.25 19.15
C TYR A 53 10.10 -0.18 18.04
N GLU A 54 9.88 -0.99 17.01
CA GLU A 54 10.63 -0.97 15.77
C GLU A 54 9.72 -1.22 14.57
N TRP A 55 9.88 -0.41 13.53
CA TRP A 55 9.33 -0.66 12.21
C TRP A 55 10.42 -1.02 11.21
N ASN A 56 10.08 -1.93 10.30
CA ASN A 56 10.89 -2.26 9.14
C ASN A 56 9.97 -2.27 7.92
N VAL A 57 10.05 -1.24 7.09
CA VAL A 57 9.23 -1.11 5.87
C VAL A 57 10.11 -1.04 4.64
N ASP A 58 9.80 -1.83 3.63
CA ASP A 58 10.48 -1.79 2.35
C ASP A 58 9.71 -0.87 1.39
N VAL A 59 10.36 0.20 0.94
CA VAL A 59 9.76 1.18 0.03
C VAL A 59 10.24 0.91 -1.38
N LEU A 60 9.31 0.51 -2.26
CA LEU A 60 9.59 0.28 -3.67
C LEU A 60 8.98 1.40 -4.53
N ASN A 61 9.82 1.98 -5.38
CA ASN A 61 9.39 2.92 -6.40
C ASN A 61 9.11 2.20 -7.73
N ASN A 62 7.83 2.02 -8.07
CA ASN A 62 7.38 1.42 -9.33
C ASN A 62 7.30 2.44 -10.49
N THR A 63 7.68 3.70 -10.24
CA THR A 63 7.65 4.75 -11.26
C THR A 63 8.95 4.78 -12.09
N ARG A 64 8.92 5.55 -13.17
CA ARG A 64 10.08 5.77 -14.05
C ARG A 64 10.92 7.00 -13.66
N GLN A 65 10.60 7.65 -12.55
CA GLN A 65 11.28 8.86 -12.09
C GLN A 65 11.71 8.70 -10.63
N PRO A 66 12.78 9.38 -10.20
CA PRO A 66 13.11 9.44 -8.78
C PRO A 66 11.96 10.09 -8.02
N VAL A 67 11.61 9.53 -6.85
CA VAL A 67 10.54 10.07 -6.00
C VAL A 67 11.11 10.37 -4.62
N ARG A 68 10.83 11.57 -4.14
CA ARG A 68 11.12 11.95 -2.75
C ARG A 68 9.88 11.66 -1.91
N LEU A 69 10.07 10.93 -0.83
CA LEU A 69 9.00 10.45 0.03
C LEU A 69 9.25 10.85 1.48
N ARG A 70 8.17 11.17 2.19
CA ARG A 70 8.11 11.14 3.64
C ARG A 70 7.35 9.87 4.03
N ILE A 71 8.00 8.97 4.75
CA ILE A 71 7.38 7.79 5.37
C ILE A 71 7.05 8.15 6.80
N ILE A 72 5.79 8.02 7.21
CA ILE A 72 5.27 8.42 8.52
C ILE A 72 4.83 7.16 9.26
N PHE A 73 5.24 7.03 10.52
CA PHE A 73 4.97 5.86 11.35
C PHE A 73 4.07 6.27 12.51
N ASP A 74 2.76 6.14 12.35
CA ASP A 74 1.80 6.58 13.36
C ASP A 74 1.56 5.47 14.40
N LEU A 75 1.59 5.85 15.67
CA LEU A 75 0.96 5.09 16.76
C LEU A 75 -0.41 5.73 16.99
N LEU A 76 -1.47 4.93 17.02
CA LEU A 76 -2.84 5.42 17.03
C LEU A 76 -3.53 5.11 18.36
N ASP A 77 -4.33 6.07 18.83
CA ASP A 77 -5.23 5.91 19.97
C ASP A 77 -6.55 5.19 19.59
N ASP A 78 -7.51 5.16 20.51
CA ASP A 78 -8.81 4.52 20.32
C ASP A 78 -9.73 5.24 19.32
N ASP A 79 -9.40 6.50 18.98
CA ASP A 79 -10.07 7.32 17.97
C ASP A 79 -9.34 7.30 16.61
N ASP A 80 -8.42 6.36 16.39
CA ASP A 80 -7.53 6.26 15.21
C ASP A 80 -6.67 7.54 14.99
N SER A 81 -6.43 8.33 16.04
CA SER A 81 -5.67 9.57 15.96
C SER A 81 -4.19 9.34 16.30
N PRO A 82 -3.24 9.95 15.56
CA PRO A 82 -1.83 9.83 15.87
C PRO A 82 -1.49 10.41 17.25
N ILE A 83 -0.87 9.58 18.09
CA ILE A 83 -0.37 9.99 19.40
C ILE A 83 0.72 11.05 19.20
N ASN A 84 0.59 12.18 19.90
CA ASN A 84 1.54 13.27 19.81
C ASN A 84 2.84 12.93 20.56
N ARG A 85 3.94 12.75 19.81
CA ARG A 85 5.25 12.36 20.35
C ARG A 85 6.25 13.51 20.46
N ASP A 86 5.87 14.73 20.07
CA ASP A 86 6.75 15.89 20.01
C ASP A 86 7.31 16.29 21.38
N GLU A 87 6.58 15.99 22.47
CA GLU A 87 7.01 16.30 23.83
C GLU A 87 8.18 15.43 24.32
N GLN A 88 8.51 14.33 23.63
CA GLN A 88 9.47 13.32 24.10
C GLN A 88 10.84 13.34 23.41
N ASN A 89 11.10 14.29 22.51
CA ASN A 89 12.31 14.31 21.68
C ASN A 89 12.58 12.95 21.00
N ASN A 90 11.52 12.21 20.65
CA ASN A 90 11.63 10.95 19.90
C ASN A 90 12.23 11.28 18.52
N PRO A 91 13.20 10.51 17.99
CA PRO A 91 13.74 10.77 16.66
C PRO A 91 12.63 10.63 15.63
N GLN A 92 12.16 11.79 15.15
CA GLN A 92 11.25 12.05 14.02
C GLN A 92 10.28 10.91 13.68
N ASP A 93 9.00 11.16 13.93
CA ASP A 93 7.82 10.39 13.51
C ASP A 93 7.76 10.01 12.02
N PHE A 94 8.68 10.56 11.24
CA PHE A 94 8.82 10.30 9.83
C PHE A 94 10.29 10.21 9.39
N VAL A 95 10.52 9.51 8.29
CA VAL A 95 11.80 9.47 7.58
C VAL A 95 11.60 10.03 6.17
N ILE A 96 12.50 10.93 5.75
CA ILE A 96 12.52 11.42 4.36
C ILE A 96 13.57 10.65 3.57
N ILE A 97 13.14 10.02 2.47
CA ILE A 97 14.00 9.28 1.56
C ILE A 97 13.80 9.75 0.12
N SER A 98 14.82 9.52 -0.71
CA SER A 98 14.70 9.59 -2.18
C SER A 98 14.89 8.18 -2.73
N VAL A 99 13.95 7.73 -3.57
CA VAL A 99 13.94 6.38 -4.12
C VAL A 99 14.05 6.46 -5.64
N GLU A 100 15.10 5.86 -6.20
CA GLU A 100 15.30 5.79 -7.65
C GLU A 100 14.29 4.86 -8.33
N PRO A 101 14.06 4.98 -9.65
CA PRO A 101 13.16 4.09 -10.39
C PRO A 101 13.49 2.60 -10.20
N ASN A 102 12.49 1.79 -9.85
CA ASN A 102 12.60 0.35 -9.56
C ASN A 102 13.54 -0.01 -8.41
N GLN A 103 13.92 0.95 -7.58
CA GLN A 103 14.71 0.71 -6.37
C GLN A 103 13.78 0.34 -5.21
N THR A 104 14.22 -0.61 -4.40
CA THR A 104 13.67 -0.87 -3.06
C THR A 104 14.64 -0.33 -2.02
N ILE A 105 14.14 0.48 -1.09
CA ILE A 105 14.91 0.98 0.06
C ILE A 105 14.29 0.41 1.35
N PRO A 106 15.04 -0.34 2.17
CA PRO A 106 14.60 -0.71 3.50
C PRO A 106 14.67 0.52 4.42
N VAL A 107 13.57 0.83 5.10
CA VAL A 107 13.49 1.89 6.10
C VAL A 107 13.24 1.25 7.46
N LYS A 108 14.16 1.54 8.39
CA LYS A 108 14.05 1.12 9.78
C LYS A 108 13.86 2.35 10.67
N GLN A 109 12.88 2.29 11.56
CA GLN A 109 12.65 3.31 12.57
C GLN A 109 12.46 2.64 13.92
N GLN A 110 13.05 3.23 14.96
CA GLN A 110 12.93 2.78 16.33
C GLN A 110 12.64 3.98 17.22
N GLY A 111 11.94 3.74 18.31
CA GLY A 111 11.65 4.77 19.30
C GLY A 111 11.02 4.18 20.54
N SER A 112 10.68 5.08 21.46
CA SER A 112 10.02 4.72 22.71
C SER A 112 8.97 5.76 23.09
N LEU A 113 7.94 5.36 23.82
CA LEU A 113 6.98 6.27 24.45
C LEU A 113 7.09 6.19 25.97
N SER A 114 6.91 7.33 26.63
CA SER A 114 6.62 7.36 28.07
C SER A 114 5.37 6.57 28.41
N TYR A 115 5.22 6.32 29.70
CA TYR A 115 4.06 5.65 30.30
C TYR A 115 2.71 6.15 29.82
N ASP A 116 2.44 7.44 30.05
CA ASP A 116 1.11 7.99 29.81
C ASP A 116 0.70 7.82 28.33
N LEU A 117 1.64 8.05 27.40
CA LEU A 117 1.39 7.89 25.97
C LEU A 117 1.37 6.43 25.52
N ALA A 118 2.16 5.55 26.14
CA ALA A 118 2.17 4.13 25.81
C ALA A 118 0.82 3.46 26.10
N ALA A 119 0.15 3.88 27.18
CA ALA A 119 -1.17 3.38 27.55
C ALA A 119 -2.28 3.80 26.58
N GLU A 120 -2.07 4.87 25.82
CA GLU A 120 -3.00 5.37 24.80
C GLU A 120 -2.88 4.61 23.47
N VAL A 121 -1.79 3.85 23.25
CA VAL A 121 -1.59 3.11 21.98
C VAL A 121 -2.54 1.93 21.87
N ILE A 122 -3.44 1.99 20.88
CA ILE A 122 -4.34 0.89 20.52
C ILE A 122 -3.84 0.14 19.28
N THR A 123 -3.31 0.87 18.31
CA THR A 123 -2.84 0.29 17.05
C THR A 123 -1.74 1.14 16.42
N TYR A 124 -1.28 0.77 15.22
CA TYR A 124 -0.25 1.48 14.49
C TYR A 124 -0.51 1.41 12.99
N GLN A 125 0.05 2.37 12.25
CA GLN A 125 0.02 2.36 10.79
C GLN A 125 1.26 3.04 10.20
N VAL A 126 1.58 2.68 8.96
CA VAL A 126 2.61 3.37 8.18
C VAL A 126 1.97 4.03 6.98
N ARG A 127 2.18 5.34 6.84
CA ARG A 127 1.69 6.15 5.72
C ARG A 127 2.86 6.73 4.92
N ARG A 128 2.56 7.20 3.73
CA ARG A 128 3.54 7.83 2.82
C ARG A 128 2.98 9.10 2.22
N GLU A 129 3.83 10.11 2.11
CA GLU A 129 3.56 11.36 1.41
C GLU A 129 4.61 11.58 0.32
N ILE A 130 4.18 11.89 -0.90
CA ILE A 130 5.09 12.27 -1.99
C ILE A 130 5.46 13.74 -1.78
N LEU A 131 6.76 14.00 -1.63
CA LEU A 131 7.28 15.35 -1.48
C LEU A 131 7.62 15.94 -2.84
N PRO A 132 7.47 17.27 -3.02
CA PRO A 132 7.98 17.95 -4.20
C PRO A 132 9.50 17.77 -4.30
N SER A 133 9.99 17.67 -5.54
CA SER A 133 11.42 17.64 -5.83
C SER A 133 12.08 18.91 -5.31
N LEU A 134 13.23 18.76 -4.63
CA LEU A 134 14.10 19.88 -4.28
C LEU A 134 14.81 20.30 -5.57
N HIS A 135 14.29 21.34 -6.23
CA HIS A 135 14.92 21.97 -7.39
C HIS A 135 16.09 22.85 -7.00
#